data_AF-A0A3D4CSK5-F1
#
_entry.id   AF-A0A3D4CSK5-F1
#
_cell.length_a   1.000
_cell.length_b   1.000
_cell.length_c   1.000
_cell.angle_alpha   90.00
_cell.angle_beta   90.00
_cell.angle_gamma   90.00
#
_symmetry.space_group_name_H-M   'P 1'
#
loop_
_entity.id
_entity.type
_entity.pdbx_description
1 polymer ?
#
loop_
_entity_poly.entity_id
_entity_poly.type
_entity_poly.pdbx_seq_one_letter_code
_entity_poly.pdbx_strand_id
1 'polypeptide(L)' 'RAILRGRFGASLEDVQALAAPVLRHRMGLNFAAQAEGVDADHVVGRLLEEIPSDKELYEKEGASA' A
#
# COMPACT_ATOMS: atom_id res chain seq x y z
N ARG A 1 6.48 -6.38 -12.78
CA ARG A 1 7.42 -6.98 -11.79
C ARG A 1 7.49 -8.50 -11.94
N ALA A 2 6.40 -9.25 -11.76
CA ALA A 2 6.35 -10.72 -11.85
C ALA A 2 6.87 -11.31 -13.18
N ILE A 3 6.30 -10.91 -14.32
CA ILE A 3 6.71 -11.42 -15.65
C ILE A 3 8.19 -11.10 -15.95
N LEU A 4 8.65 -9.90 -15.58
CA LEU A 4 10.06 -9.51 -15.73
C LEU A 4 11.02 -10.37 -14.87
N ARG A 5 10.48 -11.09 -13.88
CA ARG A 5 11.20 -12.05 -13.03
C ARG A 5 10.91 -13.52 -13.42
N GLY A 6 10.30 -13.77 -14.58
CA GLY A 6 9.97 -15.11 -15.06
C GLY A 6 8.82 -15.81 -14.32
N ARG A 7 8.08 -15.09 -13.46
CA ARG A 7 6.91 -15.61 -12.75
C ARG A 7 5.63 -15.23 -13.49
N PHE A 8 4.75 -16.21 -13.72
CA PHE A 8 3.47 -16.00 -14.38
C PHE A 8 2.35 -15.54 -13.44
N GLY A 9 2.52 -15.71 -12.13
CA GLY A 9 1.63 -15.17 -11.09
C GLY A 9 2.24 -13.95 -10.41
N ALA A 10 1.43 -12.92 -10.19
CA ALA A 10 1.80 -11.83 -9.31
C ALA A 10 1.73 -12.28 -7.85
N SER A 11 2.75 -11.92 -7.07
CA SER A 11 2.81 -12.13 -5.62
C SER A 11 2.48 -10.85 -4.86
N LEU A 12 2.19 -10.96 -3.56
CA LEU A 12 1.97 -9.80 -2.68
C LEU A 12 3.14 -8.81 -2.72
N GLU A 13 4.37 -9.34 -2.70
CA GLU A 13 5.61 -8.55 -2.81
C GLU A 13 5.67 -7.72 -4.10
N ASP A 14 5.10 -8.23 -5.21
CA ASP A 14 5.06 -7.47 -6.46
C ASP A 14 4.10 -6.27 -6.35
N VAL A 15 2.99 -6.43 -5.63
CA VAL A 15 2.01 -5.36 -5.40
C VAL A 15 2.58 -4.32 -4.45
N GLN A 16 3.13 -4.75 -3.30
CA GLN A 16 3.75 -3.86 -2.31
C GLN A 16 4.88 -3.03 -2.92
N ALA A 17 5.74 -3.66 -3.74
CA ALA A 17 6.84 -2.97 -4.42
C ALA A 17 6.36 -1.93 -5.45
N LEU A 18 5.12 -2.03 -5.93
CA LEU A 18 4.54 -1.09 -6.89
C LEU A 18 3.59 -0.08 -6.25
N ALA A 19 3.21 -0.25 -4.99
CA ALA A 19 2.24 0.60 -4.31
C ALA A 19 2.65 2.09 -4.31
N ALA A 20 3.87 2.40 -3.85
CA ALA A 20 4.35 3.79 -3.81
C ALA A 20 4.36 4.48 -5.20
N PRO A 21 5.04 3.95 -6.24
CA PRO A 21 5.08 4.64 -7.55
C PRO A 21 3.71 4.70 -8.25
N VAL A 22 2.79 3.77 -7.98
CA VAL A 22 1.44 3.78 -8.57
C VAL A 22 0.52 4.80 -7.87
N LEU A 23 0.62 4.94 -6.55
CA LEU A 23 -0.28 5.77 -5.75
C LEU A 23 0.22 7.20 -5.53
N ARG A 24 1.52 7.47 -5.64
CA ARG A 24 2.15 8.77 -5.37
C ARG A 24 1.42 9.96 -6.01
N HIS A 25 1.06 9.84 -7.29
CA HIS A 25 0.38 10.91 -8.04
C HIS A 25 -1.14 10.75 -8.08
N ARG A 26 -1.68 9.76 -7.36
CA ARG A 26 -3.12 9.46 -7.26
C ARG A 26 -3.72 9.86 -5.92
N MET A 27 -2.90 10.35 -4.99
CA MET A 27 -3.32 10.79 -3.68
C MET A 27 -3.23 12.31 -3.57
N GLY A 28 -4.33 12.94 -3.18
CA GLY A 28 -4.35 14.36 -2.78
C GLY A 28 -4.34 14.46 -1.27
N LEU A 29 -3.25 14.97 -0.70
CA LEU A 29 -3.15 15.22 0.74
C LEU A 29 -3.82 16.54 1.11
N ASN A 30 -4.36 16.61 2.33
CA ASN A 30 -4.92 17.84 2.85
C ASN A 30 -3.81 18.84 3.26
N PHE A 31 -4.20 20.10 3.49
CA PHE A 31 -3.26 21.17 3.82
C PHE A 31 -2.48 20.92 5.12
N ALA A 32 -3.14 20.35 6.14
CA ALA A 32 -2.49 20.05 7.41
C ALA A 32 -1.34 19.05 7.24
N ALA A 33 -1.58 17.95 6.52
CA ALA A 33 -0.56 16.95 6.22
C ALA A 33 0.61 17.55 5.42
N GLN A 34 0.31 18.40 4.43
CA GLN A 34 1.34 19.09 3.66
C GLN A 34 2.18 20.05 4.52
N ALA A 35 1.55 20.77 5.45
CA ALA A 35 2.23 21.68 6.37
C ALA A 35 3.16 20.94 7.35
N GLU A 36 2.83 19.69 7.70
CA GLU A 36 3.66 18.80 8.50
C GLU A 36 4.77 18.10 7.70
N GLY A 37 4.87 18.37 6.39
CA GLY A 37 5.85 17.73 5.50
C GLY A 37 5.53 16.27 5.20
N VAL A 38 4.30 15.82 5.44
CA VAL A 38 3.85 14.48 5.06
C VAL A 38 3.59 14.45 3.56
N ASP A 39 4.23 13.51 2.88
CA ASP A 39 4.03 13.26 1.45
C ASP A 39 3.33 11.92 1.18
N ALA A 40 2.98 11.69 -0.09
CA ALA A 40 2.25 10.49 -0.48
C ALA A 40 3.05 9.20 -0.22
N ASP A 41 4.38 9.26 -0.32
CA ASP A 41 5.24 8.09 -0.06
C ASP A 41 5.23 7.72 1.41
N HIS A 42 5.26 8.72 2.30
CA HIS A 42 5.14 8.53 3.74
C HIS A 42 3.82 7.84 4.09
N VAL A 43 2.71 8.32 3.54
CA VAL A 43 1.38 7.72 3.80
C VAL A 43 1.31 6.29 3.27
N VAL A 44 1.76 6.05 2.03
CA VAL A 44 1.74 4.70 1.45
C VAL A 44 2.63 3.74 2.25
N GLY A 45 3.81 4.17 2.69
CA GLY A 45 4.70 3.38 3.54
C GLY A 45 4.01 2.95 4.83
N ARG A 46 3.41 3.91 5.55
CA ARG A 46 2.65 3.63 6.78
C ARG A 46 1.50 2.64 6.54
N LEU A 47 0.76 2.79 5.46
CA LEU A 47 -0.34 1.87 5.13
C LEU A 47 0.15 0.44 4.89
N LEU A 48 1.32 0.27 4.25
CA LEU A 48 1.90 -1.05 4.04
C LEU A 48 2.41 -1.71 5.34
N GLU A 49 2.73 -0.92 6.36
CA GLU A 49 3.12 -1.42 7.69
C GLU A 49 1.90 -1.75 8.55
N GLU A 50 0.85 -0.92 8.47
CA GLU A 50 -0.32 -1.01 9.36
C GLU A 50 -1.35 -2.03 8.87
N ILE A 51 -1.46 -2.23 7.56
CA ILE A 51 -2.44 -3.13 6.94
C ILE A 51 -1.78 -4.49 6.65
N PRO A 52 -2.26 -5.59 7.28
CA PRO A 52 -1.80 -6.94 6.95
C PRO A 52 -2.01 -7.26 5.48
N SER A 53 -1.04 -7.95 4.87
CA SER A 53 -1.09 -8.32 3.45
C SER A 53 -1.53 -9.77 3.21
N ASP A 54 -1.90 -10.47 4.28
CA ASP A 54 -2.31 -11.87 4.28
C ASP A 54 -3.81 -12.00 4.61
N LYS A 55 -4.24 -13.25 4.86
CA LYS A 55 -5.66 -13.56 5.11
C LYS A 55 -6.22 -12.87 6.35
N GLU A 56 -5.37 -12.48 7.30
CA GLU A 56 -5.78 -11.83 8.54
C GLU A 56 -6.56 -10.52 8.27
N LEU A 57 -6.31 -9.87 7.12
CA LEU A 57 -7.02 -8.66 6.70
C LEU A 57 -8.55 -8.87 6.62
N TYR A 58 -8.99 -10.00 6.05
CA TYR A 58 -10.42 -10.30 5.89
C TYR A 58 -11.02 -10.97 7.13
N GLU A 59 -10.19 -11.63 7.93
CA GLU A 59 -10.62 -12.26 9.18
C GLU A 59 -10.89 -11.20 10.28
N LYS A 60 -10.12 -10.11 10.29
CA LYS A 60 -10.37 -8.96 11.18
C LYS A 60 -11.69 -8.23 10.89
N GLU A 61 -12.08 -8.08 9.63
CA GLU A 61 -13.36 -7.46 9.26
C GLU A 61 -14.55 -8.35 9.65
N GLY A 62 -14.42 -9.68 9.53
CA GLY A 62 -15.46 -10.63 9.96
C GLY A 62 -15.66 -10.72 11.47
N ALA A 63 -14.67 -10.31 12.27
CA ALA A 63 -14.75 -10.30 13.74
C ALA A 63 -15.29 -8.98 14.32
N SER A 64 -15.49 -7.95 13.48
CA SER A 64 -16.04 -6.65 13.88
C SER A 64 -17.52 -6.46 13.50
N ALA A 65 -18.18 -7.51 12.99
CA ALA A 65 -19.62 -7.57 12.71
C ALA A 65 -20.32 -8.50 13.72
#